data_AF-A0A1W9LYZ8-F1
#
_entry.id   AF-A0A1W9LYZ8-F1
#
_cell.length_a   1.000
_cell.length_b   1.000
_cell.length_c   1.000
_cell.angle_alpha   90.00
_cell.angle_beta   90.00
_cell.angle_gamma   90.00
#
_symmetry.space_group_name_H-M   'P 1'
#
loop_
_entity.id
_entity.type
_entity.pdbx_description
1 polymer ?
#
loop_
_entity_poly.entity_id
_entity_poly.type
_entity_poly.pdbx_seq_one_letter_code
_entity_poly.pdbx_strand_id
1 'polypeptide(L)'
;MNQIFPYANVVAGVLVLLVGFVFHWIGQLISVLSWNLAMRIGLQEKAAPAEYRVYEHGDAVADVLIGWIYGIAGVGLLLGTQWGFKLAWLPGAVLFYHSVGFWFTTRNQRNAGHFLYTDALRVTWFLANSLTGVLTVLVAWNGC
;
A
#
# COMPACT_ATOMS: atom_id res chain seq x y z
N MET A 1 -14.31 -22.81 4.00
CA MET A 1 -13.23 -21.96 3.45
C MET A 1 -12.59 -22.70 2.30
N ASN A 2 -12.80 -22.22 1.08
CA ASN A 2 -12.14 -22.79 -0.10
C ASN A 2 -10.81 -22.09 -0.29
N GLN A 3 -9.69 -22.74 0.00
CA GLN A 3 -8.40 -22.11 -0.20
C GLN A 3 -8.08 -21.99 -1.70
N ILE A 4 -7.64 -20.81 -2.14
CA ILE A 4 -7.20 -20.57 -3.53
C ILE A 4 -6.00 -21.46 -3.85
N PHE A 5 -5.07 -21.56 -2.89
CA PHE A 5 -3.94 -22.48 -2.86
C PHE A 5 -3.56 -22.70 -1.38
N PRO A 6 -2.75 -23.73 -1.06
CA PRO A 6 -2.36 -24.01 0.33
C PRO A 6 -1.74 -22.80 1.02
N TYR A 7 -2.24 -22.46 2.21
CA TYR A 7 -1.76 -21.34 3.02
C TYR A 7 -1.92 -19.94 2.39
N ALA A 8 -2.84 -19.76 1.43
CA ALA A 8 -3.09 -18.47 0.80
C ALA A 8 -3.37 -17.33 1.80
N ASN A 9 -4.05 -17.62 2.91
CA ASN A 9 -4.30 -16.67 3.99
C ASN A 9 -3.00 -16.23 4.70
N VAL A 10 -2.05 -17.14 4.90
CA VAL A 10 -0.77 -16.83 5.53
C VAL A 10 0.05 -15.94 4.59
N VAL A 11 0.12 -16.31 3.31
CA VAL A 11 0.84 -15.52 2.29
C VAL A 11 0.24 -14.12 2.17
N ALA A 12 -1.08 -14.00 2.07
CA ALA A 12 -1.76 -12.71 2.03
C ALA A 12 -1.51 -11.90 3.31
N GLY A 13 -1.58 -12.53 4.49
CA GLY A 13 -1.28 -11.89 5.77
C GLY A 13 0.13 -11.31 5.84
N VAL A 14 1.14 -12.08 5.42
CA VAL A 14 2.54 -11.59 5.35
C VAL A 14 2.66 -10.41 4.40
N LEU A 15 2.07 -10.49 3.20
CA LEU A 15 2.15 -9.40 2.23
C LEU A 15 1.44 -8.14 2.71
N VAL A 16 0.26 -8.26 3.34
CA VAL A 16 -0.44 -7.13 3.94
C VAL A 16 0.38 -6.48 5.06
N LEU A 17 1.09 -7.28 5.87
CA LEU A 17 1.97 -6.74 6.90
C LEU A 17 3.19 -6.02 6.32
N LEU A 18 3.83 -6.59 5.29
CA LEU A 18 5.02 -5.98 4.69
C LEU A 18 4.65 -4.77 3.83
N VAL A 19 3.78 -4.95 2.83
CA VAL A 19 3.44 -3.89 1.87
C VAL A 19 2.51 -2.86 2.49
N GLY A 20 1.41 -3.31 3.10
CA GLY A 20 0.43 -2.41 3.72
C GLY A 20 0.94 -1.81 5.04
N PHE A 21 1.27 -2.64 6.03
CA PHE A 21 1.57 -2.10 7.34
C PHE A 21 2.96 -1.43 7.42
N VAL A 22 4.01 -2.07 6.93
CA VAL A 22 5.36 -1.49 7.00
C VAL A 22 5.53 -0.37 5.97
N PHE A 23 5.37 -0.64 4.67
CA PHE A 23 5.70 0.38 3.67
C PHE A 23 4.65 1.47 3.54
N HIS A 24 3.35 1.14 3.50
CA HIS A 24 2.30 2.18 3.51
C HIS A 24 2.20 2.83 4.89
N TRP A 25 1.79 2.11 5.94
CA TRP A 25 1.46 2.81 7.18
C TRP A 25 2.68 3.38 7.93
N ILE A 26 3.73 2.59 8.21
CA ILE A 26 4.93 3.11 8.89
C ILE A 26 5.67 4.11 8.00
N GLY A 27 5.82 3.82 6.71
CA GLY A 27 6.47 4.74 5.76
C GLY A 27 5.76 6.09 5.65
N GLN A 28 4.43 6.09 5.56
CA GLN A 28 3.66 7.34 5.53
C GLN A 28 3.65 8.04 6.89
N LEU A 29 3.66 7.31 8.01
CA LEU A 29 3.83 7.91 9.33
C LEU A 29 5.14 8.70 9.45
N ILE A 30 6.24 8.14 8.94
CA ILE A 30 7.52 8.87 8.88
C ILE A 30 7.38 10.13 8.01
N SER A 31 6.67 10.04 6.88
CA SER A 31 6.43 11.17 5.98
C SER A 31 5.61 12.29 6.63
N VAL A 32 4.62 11.93 7.45
CA VAL A 32 3.81 12.89 8.22
C VAL A 32 4.63 13.54 9.33
N LEU A 33 5.35 12.74 10.13
CA LEU A 33 6.09 13.23 11.29
C LEU A 33 7.36 14.01 10.89
N SER A 34 8.03 13.61 9.81
CA SER A 34 9.26 14.23 9.36
C SER A 34 9.50 14.01 7.86
N TRP A 35 9.00 14.95 7.05
CA TRP A 35 9.26 14.98 5.61
C TRP A 35 10.75 14.96 5.27
N ASN A 36 11.57 15.66 6.06
CA ASN A 36 13.03 15.69 5.89
C ASN A 36 13.67 14.32 6.12
N LEU A 37 13.21 13.56 7.12
CA LEU A 37 13.68 12.20 7.33
C LEU A 37 13.24 11.31 6.17
N ALA A 38 11.96 11.37 5.79
CA ALA A 38 11.41 10.59 4.69
C ALA A 38 12.18 10.79 3.37
N MET A 39 12.56 12.03 3.04
CA MET A 39 13.42 12.33 1.88
C MET A 39 14.85 11.77 2.01
N ARG A 40 15.41 11.72 3.21
CA ARG A 40 16.77 11.19 3.44
C ARG A 40 16.83 9.68 3.26
N ILE A 41 15.78 8.98 3.67
CA ILE A 41 15.69 7.51 3.57
C ILE A 41 14.99 7.03 2.29
N GLY A 42 14.66 7.95 1.36
CA GLY A 42 14.13 7.61 0.04
C GLY A 42 12.64 7.23 0.01
N LEU A 43 11.86 7.62 1.03
CA LEU A 43 10.40 7.47 1.02
C LEU A 43 9.68 8.61 0.29
N GLN A 44 10.33 9.78 0.18
CA GLN A 44 9.77 10.97 -0.45
C GLN A 44 10.79 11.62 -1.37
N GLU A 45 10.29 12.30 -2.41
CA GLU A 45 11.11 12.85 -3.48
C GLU A 45 11.74 14.20 -3.12
N LYS A 46 13.05 14.32 -3.36
CA LYS A 46 13.84 15.51 -2.92
C LYS A 46 13.54 16.77 -3.74
N ALA A 47 13.16 16.60 -4.99
CA ALA A 47 12.98 17.68 -5.96
C ALA A 47 11.52 17.80 -6.45
N ALA A 48 10.56 17.27 -5.68
CA ALA A 48 9.15 17.38 -6.02
C ALA A 48 8.70 18.86 -6.00
N PRO A 49 8.04 19.34 -7.07
CA PRO A 49 7.28 20.58 -7.05
C PRO A 49 6.37 20.70 -5.82
N ALA A 50 6.14 21.93 -5.36
CA ALA A 50 5.42 22.20 -4.11
C ALA A 50 4.00 21.62 -4.12
N GLU A 51 3.32 21.68 -5.25
CA GLU A 51 1.98 21.13 -5.47
C GLU A 51 1.93 19.61 -5.27
N TYR A 52 2.93 18.86 -5.73
CA TYR A 52 3.00 17.41 -5.53
C TYR A 52 3.36 17.08 -4.10
N ARG A 53 4.21 17.89 -3.46
CA ARG A 53 4.52 17.72 -2.04
C ARG A 53 3.28 17.89 -1.15
N VAL A 54 2.45 18.90 -1.40
CA VAL A 54 1.21 19.11 -0.65
C VAL A 54 0.25 17.94 -0.86
N TYR A 55 0.10 17.49 -2.10
CA TYR A 55 -0.71 16.34 -2.46
C TYR A 55 -0.23 15.05 -1.76
N GLU A 56 1.05 14.70 -1.89
CA GLU A 56 1.65 13.50 -1.29
C GLU A 56 1.60 13.55 0.24
N HIS A 57 1.72 14.73 0.86
CA HIS A 57 1.55 14.87 2.30
C HIS A 57 0.09 14.63 2.73
N GLY A 58 -0.89 15.08 1.94
CA GLY A 58 -2.30 14.78 2.16
C GLY A 58 -2.59 13.28 2.09
N ASP A 59 -2.04 12.61 1.07
CA ASP A 59 -2.12 11.16 0.92
C ASP A 59 -1.46 10.45 2.11
N ALA A 60 -0.28 10.92 2.57
CA ALA A 60 0.41 10.35 3.73
C ALA A 60 -0.45 10.45 5.01
N VAL A 61 -1.15 11.57 5.23
CA VAL A 61 -2.08 11.73 6.36
C VAL A 61 -3.23 10.75 6.26
N ALA A 62 -3.85 10.61 5.07
CA ALA A 62 -4.94 9.66 4.86
C ALA A 62 -4.50 8.21 5.14
N ASP A 63 -3.32 7.83 4.64
CA ASP A 63 -2.73 6.50 4.85
C ASP A 63 -2.44 6.25 6.33
N VAL A 64 -2.01 7.24 7.10
CA VAL A 64 -1.78 7.08 8.55
C VAL A 64 -3.10 6.88 9.31
N LEU A 65 -4.16 7.60 8.93
CA LEU A 65 -5.46 7.53 9.61
C LEU A 65 -6.16 6.18 9.43
N ILE A 66 -5.95 5.51 8.29
CA ILE A 66 -6.64 4.27 7.93
C ILE A 66 -5.71 3.06 7.94
N GLY A 67 -4.43 3.23 7.62
CA GLY A 67 -3.49 2.14 7.35
C GLY A 67 -3.11 1.26 8.56
N TRP A 68 -3.41 1.68 9.79
CA TRP A 68 -3.23 0.80 10.96
C TRP A 68 -4.09 -0.47 10.85
N ILE A 69 -5.19 -0.44 10.09
CA ILE A 69 -6.05 -1.57 9.80
C ILE A 69 -5.28 -2.69 9.08
N TYR A 70 -4.25 -2.37 8.28
CA TYR A 70 -3.40 -3.37 7.63
C TYR A 70 -2.77 -4.32 8.65
N GLY A 71 -2.30 -3.80 9.78
CA GLY A 71 -1.67 -4.59 10.84
C GLY A 71 -2.63 -5.61 11.43
N ILE A 72 -3.83 -5.16 11.81
CA ILE A 72 -4.84 -6.02 12.45
C ILE A 72 -5.37 -7.06 11.47
N ALA A 73 -5.67 -6.66 10.24
CA ALA A 73 -6.12 -7.58 9.20
C ALA A 73 -5.04 -8.61 8.85
N GLY A 74 -3.78 -8.19 8.72
CA GLY A 74 -2.64 -9.06 8.45
C GLY A 74 -2.48 -10.14 9.53
N VAL A 75 -2.49 -9.75 10.81
CA VAL A 75 -2.44 -10.71 11.93
C VAL A 75 -3.67 -11.63 11.93
N GLY A 76 -4.86 -11.10 11.68
CA GLY A 76 -6.09 -11.91 11.58
C GLY A 76 -6.01 -12.98 10.48
N LEU A 77 -5.45 -12.63 9.32
CA LEU A 77 -5.22 -13.55 8.21
C LEU A 77 -4.20 -14.64 8.57
N LEU A 78 -3.09 -14.29 9.24
CA LEU A 78 -2.08 -15.25 9.71
C LEU A 78 -2.69 -16.27 10.67
N LEU A 79 -3.55 -15.82 11.58
CA LEU A 79 -4.22 -16.66 12.56
C LEU A 79 -5.42 -17.44 11.97
N GLY A 80 -5.82 -17.14 10.72
CA GLY A 80 -6.96 -17.78 10.08
C GLY A 80 -8.30 -17.47 10.74
N THR A 81 -8.45 -16.28 11.35
CA THR A 81 -9.69 -15.90 12.04
C THR A 81 -10.76 -15.39 11.07
N GLN A 82 -12.03 -15.74 11.29
CA GLN A 82 -13.14 -15.31 10.42
C GLN A 82 -13.23 -13.78 10.28
N TRP A 83 -13.01 -13.03 11.36
CA TRP A 83 -13.01 -11.57 11.32
C TRP A 83 -11.82 -11.02 10.51
N GLY A 84 -10.67 -11.72 10.50
CA GLY A 84 -9.50 -11.35 9.73
C GLY A 84 -9.78 -11.38 8.23
N PHE A 85 -10.47 -12.42 7.75
CA PHE A 85 -10.91 -12.52 6.36
C PHE A 85 -11.90 -11.42 5.97
N LYS A 86 -12.86 -11.10 6.85
CA LYS A 86 -13.81 -10.00 6.60
C LYS A 86 -13.12 -8.64 6.54
N LEU A 87 -12.19 -8.39 7.47
CA LEU A 87 -11.47 -7.12 7.53
C LEU A 87 -10.51 -6.95 6.35
N ALA A 88 -9.95 -8.04 5.82
CA ALA A 88 -9.00 -8.05 4.71
C ALA A 88 -9.53 -7.41 3.40
N TRP A 89 -10.85 -7.27 3.24
CA TRP A 89 -11.45 -6.49 2.16
C TRP A 89 -10.92 -5.07 2.06
N LEU A 90 -10.81 -4.38 3.20
CA LEU A 90 -10.35 -3.00 3.28
C LEU A 90 -8.89 -2.89 2.82
N PRO A 91 -7.93 -3.61 3.43
CA PRO A 91 -6.55 -3.66 2.96
C PRO A 91 -6.41 -3.98 1.47
N GLY A 92 -7.10 -5.02 1.02
CA GLY A 92 -7.00 -5.48 -0.35
C GLY A 92 -7.47 -4.43 -1.36
N ALA A 93 -8.63 -3.82 -1.12
CA ALA A 93 -9.19 -2.78 -1.98
C ALA A 93 -8.33 -1.51 -1.99
N VAL A 94 -7.85 -1.07 -0.83
CA VAL A 94 -7.05 0.15 -0.72
C VAL A 94 -5.69 -0.03 -1.42
N LEU A 95 -4.98 -1.16 -1.22
CA LEU A 95 -3.71 -1.43 -1.91
C LEU A 95 -3.90 -1.51 -3.43
N PHE A 96 -4.97 -2.15 -3.90
CA PHE A 96 -5.26 -2.19 -5.34
C PHE A 96 -5.56 -0.79 -5.88
N TYR A 97 -6.38 0.00 -5.18
CA TYR A 97 -6.66 1.39 -5.53
C TYR A 97 -5.38 2.23 -5.61
N HIS A 98 -4.51 2.18 -4.60
CA HIS A 98 -3.24 2.92 -4.62
C HIS A 98 -2.34 2.49 -5.78
N SER A 99 -2.32 1.19 -6.14
CA SER A 99 -1.54 0.74 -7.29
C SER A 99 -1.98 1.45 -8.56
N VAL A 100 -3.29 1.47 -8.83
CA VAL A 100 -3.87 2.09 -10.02
C VAL A 100 -3.67 3.61 -9.97
N GLY A 101 -4.02 4.25 -8.84
CA GLY A 101 -3.84 5.69 -8.64
C GLY A 101 -2.39 6.13 -8.89
N PHE A 102 -1.43 5.46 -8.25
CA PHE A 102 -0.01 5.72 -8.43
C PHE A 102 0.44 5.57 -9.89
N TRP A 103 -0.02 4.53 -10.59
CA TRP A 103 0.34 4.30 -11.99
C TRP A 103 -0.08 5.47 -12.90
N PHE A 104 -1.29 5.99 -12.70
CA PHE A 104 -1.82 7.12 -13.47
C PHE A 104 -1.20 8.45 -13.03
N THR A 105 -1.07 8.71 -11.73
CA THR A 105 -0.48 9.95 -11.22
C THR A 105 0.96 10.12 -11.71
N THR A 106 1.79 9.08 -11.60
CA THR A 106 3.17 9.13 -12.10
C THR A 106 3.27 9.28 -13.62
N ARG A 107 2.32 8.70 -14.38
CA ARG A 107 2.22 8.94 -15.83
C ARG A 107 1.91 10.41 -16.13
N ASN A 108 0.95 10.98 -15.41
CA ASN A 108 0.53 12.36 -15.60
C ASN A 108 1.63 13.36 -15.22
N GLN A 109 2.35 13.12 -14.13
CA GLN A 109 3.53 13.89 -13.74
C GLN A 109 4.58 13.91 -14.86
N ARG A 110 4.87 12.77 -15.49
CA ARG A 110 5.81 12.69 -16.62
C ARG A 110 5.30 13.42 -17.86
N ASN A 111 4.00 13.31 -18.16
CA ASN A 111 3.41 14.07 -19.26
C ASN A 111 3.49 15.59 -19.02
N ALA A 112 3.51 16.01 -17.75
CA ALA A 112 3.75 17.40 -17.34
C ALA A 112 5.24 17.77 -17.26
N GLY A 113 6.16 16.87 -17.61
CA GLY A 113 7.61 17.11 -17.60
C GLY A 113 8.32 16.79 -16.28
N HIS A 114 7.63 16.18 -15.31
CA HIS A 114 8.18 15.85 -14.00
C HIS A 114 8.52 14.35 -13.90
N PHE A 115 9.82 14.05 -13.75
CA PHE A 115 10.34 12.70 -13.67
C PHE A 115 10.79 12.38 -12.24
N LEU A 116 9.82 12.20 -11.36
CA LEU A 116 10.06 11.96 -9.94
C LEU A 116 10.51 10.53 -9.67
N TYR A 117 9.84 9.54 -10.28
CA TYR A 117 10.15 8.12 -10.10
C TYR A 117 10.79 7.49 -11.34
N THR A 118 11.79 6.63 -11.10
CA THR A 118 12.34 5.75 -12.14
C THR A 118 11.29 4.77 -12.63
N ASP A 119 11.42 4.28 -13.87
CA ASP A 119 10.52 3.25 -14.42
C ASP A 119 10.50 1.97 -13.59
N ALA A 120 11.69 1.56 -13.11
CA ALA A 120 11.80 0.39 -12.26
C ALA A 120 10.99 0.55 -10.96
N LEU A 121 11.19 1.65 -10.22
CA LEU A 121 10.43 1.92 -9.00
C LEU A 121 8.93 2.01 -9.29
N ARG A 122 8.55 2.67 -10.38
CA ARG A 122 7.15 2.82 -10.76
C ARG A 122 6.47 1.46 -11.00
N VAL A 123 7.11 0.59 -11.76
CA VAL A 123 6.60 -0.76 -12.06
C VAL A 123 6.62 -1.64 -10.82
N THR A 124 7.72 -1.66 -10.06
CA THR A 124 7.84 -2.48 -8.85
C THR A 124 6.80 -2.09 -7.81
N TRP A 125 6.60 -0.79 -7.56
CA TRP A 125 5.62 -0.32 -6.60
C TRP A 125 4.19 -0.63 -7.02
N PHE A 126 3.87 -0.46 -8.31
CA PHE A 126 2.59 -0.87 -8.88
C PHE A 126 2.34 -2.36 -8.66
N LEU A 127 3.29 -3.21 -9.04
CA LEU A 127 3.14 -4.66 -8.96
C LEU A 127 3.02 -5.13 -7.51
N ALA A 128 3.85 -4.63 -6.60
CA ALA A 128 3.81 -4.99 -5.18
C ALA A 128 2.43 -4.70 -4.57
N ASN A 129 1.88 -3.52 -4.84
CA ASN A 129 0.56 -3.12 -4.34
C ASN A 129 -0.58 -3.87 -5.02
N SER A 130 -0.54 -3.98 -6.35
CA SER A 130 -1.60 -4.61 -7.13
C SER A 130 -1.73 -6.10 -6.81
N LEU A 131 -0.60 -6.84 -6.81
CA LEU A 131 -0.61 -8.27 -6.53
C LEU A 131 -1.00 -8.56 -5.07
N THR A 132 -0.50 -7.77 -4.12
CA THR A 132 -0.90 -7.89 -2.71
C THR A 132 -2.40 -7.60 -2.54
N GLY A 133 -2.88 -6.50 -3.14
CA GLY A 133 -4.27 -6.09 -3.06
C GLY A 133 -5.22 -7.15 -3.64
N VAL A 134 -4.96 -7.60 -4.87
CA VAL A 134 -5.77 -8.62 -5.55
C VAL A 134 -5.77 -9.93 -4.78
N LEU A 135 -4.60 -10.43 -4.36
CA LEU A 135 -4.53 -11.66 -3.57
C LEU A 135 -5.35 -11.54 -2.28
N THR A 136 -5.20 -10.41 -1.58
CA THR A 136 -5.90 -10.17 -0.31
C THR A 136 -7.41 -10.14 -0.50
N VAL A 137 -7.91 -9.49 -1.56
CA VAL A 137 -9.34 -9.50 -1.93
C VAL A 137 -9.82 -10.90 -2.23
N LEU A 138 -9.09 -11.68 -3.02
CA LEU A 138 -9.47 -13.05 -3.34
C LEU A 138 -9.51 -13.93 -2.09
N VAL A 139 -8.53 -13.79 -1.19
CA VAL A 139 -8.49 -14.50 0.10
C VAL A 139 -9.67 -14.08 0.98
N ALA A 140 -9.98 -12.79 1.05
CA ALA A 140 -11.12 -12.27 1.79
C ALA A 140 -12.45 -12.82 1.26
N TRP A 141 -12.61 -12.89 -0.07
CA TRP A 141 -13.81 -13.46 -0.72
C TRP A 141 -13.99 -14.95 -0.41
N ASN A 142 -12.92 -15.74 -0.43
CA ASN A 142 -12.97 -17.19 -0.23
C ASN A 142 -12.96 -17.64 1.24
N GLY A 143 -12.55 -16.75 2.15
CA GLY A 143 -12.55 -16.96 3.60
C GLY A 143 -13.88 -16.63 4.28
N CYS A 144 -14.76 -15.92 3.58
CA CYS A 144 -16.14 -15.65 4.00
C CYS A 144 -17.08 -16.84 3.77
#